data_AF-A0A523NMJ2-F1
#
_entry.id   AF-A0A523NMJ2-F1
#
_cell.length_a   1.000
_cell.length_b   1.000
_cell.length_c   1.000
_cell.angle_alpha   90.00
_cell.angle_beta   90.00
_cell.angle_gamma   90.00
#
_symmetry.space_group_name_H-M   'P 1'
#
loop_
_entity.id
_entity.type
_entity.pdbx_description
1 polymer ?
#
loop_
_entity_poly.entity_id
_entity_poly.type
_entity_poly.pdbx_seq_one_letter_code
_entity_poly.pdbx_strand_id
1 'polypeptide(L)'
;MKKGTVLTIVFLGVIGYLSVTMIWTGSKYRCDVCITYNGIEVCQTLEGMEKNNVIQNGVSTACAGAANGRTESMECGMMQPTKVVCTKL
;
A
#
# COMPACT_ATOMS: atom_id res chain seq x y z
N MET A 1 -38.67 20.56 -8.69
CA MET A 1 -37.48 19.94 -9.34
C MET A 1 -37.96 18.95 -10.39
N LYS A 2 -37.46 18.99 -11.63
CA LYS A 2 -37.83 18.00 -12.65
C LYS A 2 -37.36 16.62 -12.19
N LYS A 3 -38.18 15.58 -12.42
CA LYS A 3 -37.88 14.19 -12.01
C LYS A 3 -36.49 13.73 -12.49
N GLY A 4 -36.06 14.19 -13.67
CA GLY A 4 -34.72 13.92 -14.20
C GLY A 4 -33.56 14.53 -13.39
N THR A 5 -33.76 15.69 -12.77
CA THR A 5 -32.76 16.34 -11.91
C THR A 5 -32.58 15.59 -10.59
N VAL A 6 -33.68 15.06 -10.04
CA VAL A 6 -33.62 14.25 -8.80
C VAL A 6 -32.88 12.93 -9.08
N LEU A 7 -33.17 12.28 -10.21
CA LEU A 7 -32.53 11.03 -10.59
C LEU A 7 -31.01 11.19 -10.77
N THR A 8 -30.58 12.30 -11.39
CA THR A 8 -29.15 12.59 -11.59
C THR A 8 -28.42 12.88 -10.29
N ILE A 9 -29.03 13.63 -9.36
CA ILE A 9 -28.44 13.91 -8.04
C ILE A 9 -28.28 12.62 -7.23
N VAL A 10 -29.29 11.74 -7.23
CA VAL A 10 -29.22 10.45 -6.53
C VAL A 10 -28.10 9.57 -7.12
N PHE A 11 -28.01 9.49 -8.45
CA PHE A 11 -26.98 8.71 -9.12
C PHE A 11 -25.56 9.20 -8.78
N LEU A 12 -25.34 10.52 -8.82
CA LEU A 12 -24.06 11.13 -8.42
C LEU A 12 -23.74 10.88 -6.94
N GLY A 13 -24.73 10.95 -6.06
CA GLY A 13 -24.58 10.64 -4.65
C GLY A 13 -24.14 9.19 -4.41
N VAL A 14 -24.73 8.24 -5.13
CA VAL A 14 -24.38 6.81 -5.01
C VAL A 14 -22.95 6.54 -5.50
N ILE A 15 -22.55 7.10 -6.65
CA ILE A 15 -21.17 6.94 -7.15
C ILE A 15 -20.18 7.56 -6.17
N GLY A 16 -20.44 8.80 -5.72
CA GLY A 16 -19.57 9.47 -4.75
C GLY A 16 -19.43 8.67 -3.45
N TYR A 17 -20.53 8.10 -2.95
CA TYR A 17 -20.52 7.25 -1.76
C TYR A 17 -19.70 5.96 -1.98
N LEU A 18 -19.93 5.25 -3.09
CA LEU A 18 -19.19 4.02 -3.40
C LEU A 18 -17.68 4.28 -3.53
N SER A 19 -17.29 5.37 -4.18
CA SER A 19 -15.88 5.76 -4.31
C SER A 19 -15.22 5.99 -2.95
N VAL A 20 -15.88 6.73 -2.05
CA VAL A 20 -15.33 7.00 -0.71
C VAL A 20 -15.23 5.73 0.12
N THR A 21 -16.25 4.87 0.09
CA THR A 21 -16.24 3.63 0.88
C THR A 21 -15.11 2.68 0.46
N MET A 22 -14.87 2.51 -0.84
CA MET A 22 -13.77 1.65 -1.32
C MET A 22 -12.40 2.16 -0.90
N ILE A 23 -12.18 3.48 -0.89
CA ILE A 23 -10.90 4.08 -0.49
C ILE A 23 -10.65 3.82 1.00
N TRP A 24 -11.68 3.90 1.85
CA TRP A 24 -11.53 3.80 3.30
C TRP A 24 -11.51 2.36 3.83
N THR A 25 -12.11 1.38 3.15
CA THR A 25 -12.15 -0.03 3.62
C THR A 25 -11.04 -0.93 3.07
N GLY A 26 -10.12 -0.39 2.26
CA GLY A 26 -9.10 -1.19 1.58
C GLY A 26 -8.02 -1.81 2.48
N SER A 27 -7.69 -1.21 3.63
CA SER A 27 -6.56 -1.66 4.45
C SER A 27 -7.00 -2.64 5.54
N LYS A 28 -6.69 -3.94 5.37
CA LYS A 28 -6.98 -4.99 6.36
C LYS A 28 -5.75 -5.48 7.13
N TYR A 29 -4.56 -5.25 6.61
CA TYR A 29 -3.31 -5.68 7.19
C TYR A 29 -2.33 -4.51 7.18
N ARG A 30 -1.69 -4.29 8.31
CA ARG A 30 -0.55 -3.38 8.46
C ARG A 30 0.70 -4.21 8.67
N CYS A 31 1.63 -4.19 7.73
CA CYS A 31 2.92 -4.86 7.86
C CYS A 31 4.05 -3.85 7.97
N ASP A 32 4.95 -4.10 8.91
CA ASP A 32 6.20 -3.39 9.07
C ASP A 32 7.33 -4.28 8.52
N VAL A 33 8.00 -3.78 7.48
CA VAL A 33 9.01 -4.52 6.72
C VAL A 33 10.33 -3.75 6.81
N CYS A 34 11.35 -4.39 7.38
CA CYS A 34 12.70 -3.85 7.44
C CYS A 34 13.63 -4.61 6.50
N ILE A 35 14.52 -3.87 5.85
CA ILE A 35 15.59 -4.41 5.01
C ILE A 35 16.89 -3.74 5.40
N THR A 36 17.94 -4.54 5.45
CA THR A 36 19.31 -4.06 5.61
C THR A 36 20.02 -4.18 4.26
N TYR A 37 20.39 -3.05 3.67
CA TYR A 37 21.11 -3.00 2.40
C TYR A 37 22.34 -2.09 2.55
N ASN A 38 23.52 -2.59 2.16
CA ASN A 38 24.81 -1.88 2.30
C ASN A 38 25.10 -1.32 3.71
N GLY A 39 24.66 -2.03 4.75
CA GLY A 39 24.84 -1.63 6.15
C GLY A 39 23.85 -0.56 6.66
N ILE A 40 22.91 -0.14 5.82
CA ILE A 40 21.82 0.76 6.20
C ILE A 40 20.55 -0.07 6.38
N GLU A 41 19.94 0.01 7.57
CA GLU A 41 18.64 -0.58 7.83
C GLU A 41 17.54 0.46 7.55
N VAL A 42 16.60 0.09 6.69
CA VAL A 42 15.42 0.90 6.36
C VAL A 42 14.17 0.08 6.66
N CYS A 43 13.34 0.59 7.54
CA CYS A 43 12.02 0.03 7.86
C CYS A 43 10.92 0.84 7.16
N GLN A 44 9.95 0.14 6.60
CA GLN A 44 8.76 0.71 5.97
C GLN A 44 7.51 0.02 6.49
N THR A 45 6.57 0.83 6.98
CA THR A 45 5.26 0.35 7.42
C THR A 45 4.23 0.63 6.33
N LEU A 46 3.54 -0.41 5.87
CA LEU A 46 2.52 -0.33 4.83
C LEU A 46 1.23 -1.03 5.23
N GLU A 47 0.15 -0.61 4.60
CA GLU A 47 -1.19 -1.14 4.81
C GLU A 47 -1.79 -1.66 3.51
N GLY A 48 -2.59 -2.72 3.58
CA GLY A 48 -3.30 -3.24 2.41
C GLY A 48 -4.23 -4.41 2.69
N MET A 49 -4.88 -4.89 1.63
CA MET A 49 -5.92 -5.93 1.69
C MET A 49 -5.38 -7.33 2.00
N GLU A 50 -4.15 -7.61 1.56
CA GLU A 50 -3.60 -8.96 1.47
C GLU A 50 -2.15 -8.97 1.97
N LYS A 51 -1.83 -9.88 2.90
CA LYS A 51 -0.54 -9.89 3.62
C LYS A 51 0.65 -9.96 2.67
N ASN A 52 0.63 -10.85 1.68
CA ASN A 52 1.75 -11.03 0.76
C ASN A 52 1.95 -9.79 -0.11
N ASN A 53 0.88 -9.20 -0.63
CA ASN A 53 0.95 -7.94 -1.38
C ASN A 53 1.57 -6.79 -0.55
N VAL A 54 1.18 -6.63 0.72
CA VAL A 54 1.75 -5.59 1.59
C VAL A 54 3.24 -5.84 1.86
N ILE A 55 3.64 -7.08 2.09
CA ILE A 55 5.06 -7.43 2.28
C ILE A 55 5.87 -7.12 1.02
N GLN A 56 5.40 -7.54 -0.15
CA GLN A 56 6.09 -7.31 -1.43
C GLN A 56 6.22 -5.81 -1.75
N ASN A 57 5.14 -5.04 -1.56
CA ASN A 57 5.18 -3.59 -1.70
C ASN A 57 6.10 -2.93 -0.68
N GLY A 58 6.18 -3.47 0.54
CA GLY A 58 7.10 -3.03 1.58
C GLY A 58 8.53 -3.28 1.23
N VAL A 59 8.82 -4.44 0.63
CA VAL A 59 10.15 -4.72 0.14
C VAL A 59 10.54 -3.73 -0.96
N SER A 60 9.67 -3.57 -1.96
CA SER A 60 9.91 -2.66 -3.08
C SER A 60 10.10 -1.20 -2.64
N THR A 61 9.29 -0.73 -1.68
CA THR A 61 9.35 0.65 -1.19
C THR A 61 10.57 0.89 -0.31
N ALA A 62 10.90 -0.05 0.59
CA ALA A 62 12.10 0.04 1.42
C ALA A 62 13.36 0.02 0.54
N CYS A 63 13.40 -0.82 -0.49
CA CYS A 63 14.51 -0.85 -1.45
C CYS A 63 14.61 0.41 -2.29
N ALA A 64 13.50 1.03 -2.68
CA ALA A 64 13.53 2.32 -3.37
C ALA A 64 14.11 3.45 -2.50
N GLY A 65 13.95 3.38 -1.18
CA GLY A 65 14.54 4.34 -0.23
C GLY A 65 15.97 4.00 0.20
N ALA A 66 16.33 2.72 0.25
CA ALA A 66 17.65 2.26 0.67
C ALA A 66 18.70 2.27 -0.47
N ALA A 67 18.27 2.07 -1.71
CA ALA A 67 19.13 2.06 -2.88
C ALA A 67 19.32 3.46 -3.48
N ASN A 68 20.55 3.83 -3.83
CA ASN A 68 20.88 5.11 -4.48
C ASN A 68 20.96 4.98 -6.01
N GLY A 69 20.62 3.82 -6.57
CA GLY A 69 20.62 3.57 -8.02
C GLY A 69 19.66 2.46 -8.44
N ARG A 70 19.31 2.44 -9.75
CA ARG A 70 18.40 1.43 -10.33
C ARG A 70 18.91 -0.01 -10.13
N THR A 71 20.21 -0.24 -10.29
CA THR A 71 20.81 -1.57 -10.10
C THR A 71 20.68 -2.05 -8.66
N GLU A 72 21.01 -1.19 -7.70
CA GLU A 72 20.92 -1.49 -6.28
C GLU A 72 19.47 -1.79 -5.85
N SER A 73 18.48 -1.08 -6.41
CA SER A 73 17.07 -1.35 -6.12
C SER A 73 16.60 -2.72 -6.64
N MET A 74 17.16 -3.21 -7.76
CA MET A 74 16.90 -4.56 -8.27
C MET A 74 17.56 -5.64 -7.41
N GLU A 75 18.80 -5.42 -6.97
CA GLU A 75 19.49 -6.34 -6.07
C GLU A 75 18.78 -6.42 -4.71
N CYS A 76 18.43 -5.27 -4.12
CA CYS A 76 17.69 -5.21 -2.87
C CYS A 76 16.32 -5.90 -2.99
N GLY A 77 15.61 -5.73 -4.10
CA GLY A 77 14.31 -6.37 -4.33
C GLY A 77 14.36 -7.90 -4.41
N MET A 78 15.55 -8.48 -4.66
CA MET A 78 15.78 -9.93 -4.63
C MET A 78 16.23 -10.43 -3.26
N MET A 79 16.57 -9.54 -2.32
CA MET A 79 16.94 -9.91 -0.95
C MET A 79 15.71 -10.19 -0.10
N GLN A 80 15.85 -11.12 0.83
CA GLN A 80 14.83 -11.37 1.83
C GLN A 80 14.87 -10.28 2.91
N PRO A 81 13.70 -9.75 3.34
CA PRO A 81 13.63 -8.76 4.40
C PRO A 81 14.15 -9.34 5.72
N THR A 82 14.90 -8.54 6.47
CA THR A 82 15.49 -8.94 7.76
C THR A 82 14.43 -9.08 8.84
N LYS A 83 13.33 -8.30 8.74
CA LYS A 83 12.23 -8.34 9.68
C LYS A 83 10.91 -8.05 8.99
N VAL A 84 9.90 -8.89 9.26
CA VAL A 84 8.53 -8.70 8.78
C VAL A 84 7.57 -8.91 9.95
N VAL A 85 6.88 -7.85 10.36
CA VAL A 85 5.86 -7.90 11.41
C VAL A 85 4.53 -7.48 10.82
N CYS A 86 3.60 -8.41 10.66
CA CYS A 86 2.27 -8.12 10.12
C CYS A 86 1.22 -8.19 11.23
N THR A 87 0.44 -7.13 11.35
CA THR A 87 -0.72 -7.01 12.23
C THR A 87 -1.98 -6.88 11.38
N LYS A 88 -3.05 -7.55 11.77
CA LYS A 88 -4.36 -7.38 11.14
C LYS A 88 -5.04 -6.13 11.75
N LEU A 89 -5.53 -5.24 10.90
CA LEU A 89 -6.29 -4.04 11.28
C LEU A 89 -7.76 -4.38 11.52
#